data_AF-X1TY74-F1
#
_entry.id   AF-X1TY74-F1
#
_cell.length_a   1.000
_cell.length_b   1.000
_cell.length_c   1.000
_cell.angle_alpha   90.00
_cell.angle_beta   90.00
_cell.angle_gamma   90.00
#
_symmetry.space_group_name_H-M   'P 1'
#
loop_
_entity.id
_entity.type
_entity.pdbx_description
1 polymer ?
#
loop_
_entity_poly.entity_id
_entity_poly.type
_entity_poly.pdbx_seq_one_letter_code
_entity_poly.pdbx_strand_id
1 'polypeptide(L)'
;MHYWNKDNFEGFEDIAAHLGDDPLCGDLAEYCRLRASGLRREAFKALDRFMDKAAALPTAEKREVINLVYDLALRMPHVHQFIPTPLATRFLGPELEKWLAEVPASLPALRWDGIFWDNAESLKRALEIDPDDALVRRYLINRECLSLLDYGFHHIAEGGLLLEVAVIEDLLAQGEIWLARAPDDFCFD
;
A
#
# COMPACT_ATOMS: atom_id res chain seq x y z
N MET A 1 -14.77 -19.44 -18.62
CA MET A 1 -15.46 -18.38 -17.87
C MET A 1 -14.61 -18.02 -16.65
N HIS A 2 -13.53 -17.24 -16.81
CA HIS A 2 -12.66 -16.77 -15.71
C HIS A 2 -12.02 -15.40 -16.05
N TYR A 3 -12.80 -14.48 -16.61
CA TYR A 3 -12.26 -13.18 -17.04
C TYR A 3 -11.95 -12.24 -15.85
N TRP A 4 -12.62 -12.42 -14.70
CA TRP A 4 -12.56 -11.46 -13.59
C TRP A 4 -11.33 -11.59 -12.67
N ASN A 5 -10.64 -12.75 -12.67
CA ASN A 5 -9.39 -12.93 -11.90
C ASN A 5 -8.15 -12.97 -12.79
N LYS A 6 -8.31 -12.76 -14.10
CA LYS A 6 -7.23 -12.89 -15.07
C LYS A 6 -6.10 -11.91 -14.74
N ASP A 7 -6.44 -10.64 -14.51
CA ASP A 7 -5.48 -9.57 -14.21
C ASP A 7 -4.71 -9.85 -12.91
N ASN A 8 -5.36 -10.41 -11.88
CA ASN A 8 -4.69 -10.78 -10.63
C ASN A 8 -3.73 -11.96 -10.82
N PHE A 9 -4.05 -12.95 -11.68
CA PHE A 9 -3.13 -14.05 -11.96
C PHE A 9 -1.98 -13.64 -12.88
N GLU A 10 -2.24 -12.83 -13.91
CA GLU A 10 -1.20 -12.29 -14.79
C GLU A 10 -0.23 -11.38 -14.02
N GLY A 11 -0.75 -10.52 -13.14
CA GLY A 11 0.11 -9.68 -12.31
C GLY A 11 0.97 -10.47 -11.30
N PHE A 12 0.55 -11.66 -10.85
CA PHE A 12 1.45 -12.53 -10.08
C PHE A 12 2.64 -13.03 -10.91
N GLU A 13 2.46 -13.34 -12.19
CA GLU A 13 3.57 -13.72 -13.07
C GLU A 13 4.52 -12.53 -13.30
N ASP A 14 3.99 -11.33 -13.48
CA ASP A 14 4.79 -10.11 -13.63
C ASP A 14 5.64 -9.82 -12.38
N ILE A 15 5.05 -9.95 -11.18
CA ILE A 15 5.79 -9.84 -9.92
C ILE A 15 6.87 -10.92 -9.85
N ALA A 16 6.54 -12.17 -10.19
CA ALA A 16 7.50 -13.26 -10.14
C ALA A 16 8.68 -13.04 -11.10
N ALA A 17 8.43 -12.50 -12.30
CA ALA A 17 9.47 -12.16 -13.26
C ALA A 17 10.35 -11.02 -12.76
N HIS A 18 9.76 -9.99 -12.14
CA HIS A 18 10.51 -8.89 -11.54
C HIS A 18 11.43 -9.34 -10.40
N LEU A 19 10.97 -10.32 -9.60
CA LEU A 19 11.72 -10.87 -8.48
C LEU A 19 12.70 -11.99 -8.87
N GLY A 20 12.65 -12.48 -10.11
CA GLY A 20 13.15 -13.79 -10.52
C GLY A 20 14.65 -14.05 -10.34
N ASP A 21 15.46 -12.99 -10.26
CA ASP A 21 16.92 -13.08 -10.19
C ASP A 21 17.50 -12.71 -8.81
N ASP A 22 16.67 -12.29 -7.87
CA ASP A 22 17.12 -11.92 -6.52
C ASP A 22 17.13 -13.14 -5.60
N PRO A 23 18.31 -13.58 -5.09
CA PRO A 23 18.43 -14.71 -4.17
C PRO A 23 17.59 -14.56 -2.90
N LEU A 24 17.34 -13.32 -2.46
CA LEU A 24 16.54 -13.01 -1.29
C LEU A 24 15.05 -13.16 -1.56
N CYS A 25 14.61 -12.78 -2.76
CA CYS A 25 13.21 -12.77 -3.15
C CYS A 25 12.77 -14.04 -3.88
N GLY A 26 13.66 -15.01 -4.12
CA GLY A 26 13.34 -16.24 -4.87
C GLY A 26 12.14 -17.02 -4.32
N ASP A 27 11.97 -17.09 -2.98
CA ASP A 27 10.80 -17.73 -2.37
C ASP A 27 9.52 -16.90 -2.53
N LEU A 28 9.61 -15.57 -2.57
CA LEU A 28 8.47 -14.68 -2.85
C LEU A 28 8.07 -14.74 -4.34
N ALA A 29 9.05 -14.82 -5.24
CA ALA A 29 8.82 -15.06 -6.67
C ALA A 29 8.12 -16.41 -6.88
N GLU A 30 8.56 -17.44 -6.15
CA GLU A 30 7.93 -18.77 -6.19
C GLU A 30 6.51 -18.76 -5.62
N TYR A 31 6.27 -18.05 -4.52
CA TYR A 31 4.93 -17.79 -4.03
C TYR A 31 4.04 -17.22 -5.14
N CYS A 32 4.52 -16.21 -5.87
CA CYS A 32 3.75 -15.56 -6.93
C CYS A 32 3.43 -16.52 -8.09
N ARG A 33 4.41 -17.28 -8.62
CA ARG A 33 4.17 -18.31 -9.66
C ARG A 33 3.16 -19.36 -9.23
N LEU A 34 3.28 -19.85 -7.99
CA LEU A 34 2.34 -20.83 -7.44
C LEU A 34 0.94 -20.25 -7.26
N ARG A 35 0.81 -18.96 -6.91
CA ARG A 35 -0.47 -18.25 -6.85
C ARG A 35 -1.09 -18.10 -8.24
N ALA A 36 -0.30 -17.70 -9.24
CA ALA A 36 -0.72 -17.62 -10.64
C ALA A 36 -1.24 -18.97 -11.17
N SER A 37 -0.59 -20.07 -10.77
CA SER A 37 -0.97 -21.45 -11.13
C SER A 37 -2.12 -22.05 -10.29
N GLY A 38 -2.70 -21.29 -9.35
CA GLY A 38 -3.78 -21.78 -8.47
C GLY A 38 -3.34 -22.76 -7.37
N LEU A 39 -2.04 -22.99 -7.18
CA LEU A 39 -1.47 -23.90 -6.19
C LEU A 39 -1.34 -23.24 -4.81
N ARG A 40 -2.49 -22.89 -4.21
CA ARG A 40 -2.54 -22.09 -2.98
C ARG A 40 -1.73 -22.70 -1.82
N ARG A 41 -1.85 -24.00 -1.55
CA ARG A 41 -1.20 -24.61 -0.39
C ARG A 41 0.33 -24.54 -0.52
N GLU A 42 0.83 -24.86 -1.71
CA GLU A 42 2.24 -24.84 -2.05
C GLU A 42 2.77 -23.39 -2.06
N ALA A 43 1.98 -22.44 -2.57
CA ALA A 43 2.31 -21.02 -2.52
C ALA A 43 2.56 -20.57 -1.08
N PHE A 44 1.64 -20.84 -0.15
CA PHE A 44 1.80 -20.41 1.23
C PHE A 44 3.02 -21.05 1.93
N LYS A 45 3.43 -22.27 1.53
CA LYS A 45 4.71 -22.83 1.99
C LYS A 45 5.92 -22.05 1.48
N ALA A 46 5.88 -21.56 0.24
CA ALA A 46 6.93 -20.68 -0.28
C ALA A 46 6.96 -19.34 0.46
N LEU A 47 5.78 -18.77 0.72
CA LEU A 47 5.66 -17.55 1.51
C LEU A 47 6.21 -17.71 2.94
N ASP A 48 5.93 -18.82 3.61
CA ASP A 48 6.49 -19.10 4.94
C ASP A 48 8.02 -19.13 4.91
N ARG A 49 8.62 -19.82 3.92
CA ARG A 49 10.08 -19.84 3.76
C ARG A 49 10.66 -18.45 3.50
N PHE A 50 9.99 -17.65 2.67
CA PHE A 50 10.39 -16.26 2.44
C PHE A 50 10.39 -15.46 3.75
N MET A 51 9.30 -15.53 4.53
CA MET A 51 9.20 -14.79 5.79
C MET A 51 10.25 -15.24 6.82
N ASP A 52 10.53 -16.55 6.92
CA ASP A 52 11.55 -17.07 7.82
C ASP A 52 12.96 -16.57 7.45
N LYS A 53 13.29 -16.55 6.15
CA LYS A 53 14.55 -15.99 5.65
C LYS A 53 14.63 -14.49 5.86
N ALA A 54 13.59 -13.75 5.50
CA ALA A 54 13.54 -12.30 5.63
C ALA A 54 13.62 -11.86 7.10
N ALA A 55 13.00 -12.60 8.02
CA ALA A 55 13.06 -12.31 9.45
C ALA A 55 14.47 -12.48 10.05
N ALA A 56 15.31 -13.31 9.43
CA ALA A 56 16.69 -13.58 9.87
C ALA A 56 17.71 -12.56 9.35
N LEU A 57 17.32 -11.66 8.44
CA LEU A 57 18.22 -10.65 7.88
C LEU A 57 18.63 -9.58 8.90
N PRO A 58 19.76 -8.90 8.67
CA PRO A 58 20.06 -7.63 9.34
C PRO A 58 18.97 -6.58 9.11
N THR A 59 18.80 -5.66 10.07
CA THR A 59 17.75 -4.63 10.03
C THR A 59 17.74 -3.79 8.75
N ALA A 60 18.92 -3.46 8.20
CA ALA A 60 19.01 -2.69 6.96
C ALA A 60 18.39 -3.45 5.77
N GLU A 61 18.76 -4.71 5.59
CA GLU A 61 18.26 -5.58 4.52
C GLU A 61 16.75 -5.86 4.68
N LYS A 62 16.25 -6.00 5.93
CA LYS A 62 14.80 -6.12 6.15
C LYS A 62 14.02 -4.91 5.63
N ARG A 63 14.54 -3.70 5.85
CA ARG A 63 13.91 -2.46 5.39
C ARG A 63 13.90 -2.39 3.86
N GLU A 64 14.96 -2.86 3.20
CA GLU A 64 15.00 -2.99 1.74
C GLU A 64 13.92 -3.96 1.23
N VAL A 65 13.76 -5.11 1.87
CA VAL A 65 12.68 -6.06 1.53
C VAL A 65 11.30 -5.45 1.74
N ILE A 66 11.07 -4.76 2.86
CA ILE A 66 9.79 -4.11 3.15
C ILE A 66 9.46 -3.06 2.10
N ASN A 67 10.44 -2.21 1.74
CA ASN A 67 10.28 -1.23 0.68
C ASN A 67 9.92 -1.89 -0.65
N LEU A 68 10.66 -2.93 -1.04
CA LEU A 68 10.40 -3.67 -2.27
C LEU A 68 8.98 -4.24 -2.32
N VAL A 69 8.54 -4.90 -1.24
CA VAL A 69 7.19 -5.50 -1.18
C VAL A 69 6.10 -4.43 -1.27
N TYR A 70 6.23 -3.33 -0.54
CA TYR A 70 5.24 -2.26 -0.61
C TYR A 70 5.26 -1.50 -1.93
N ASP A 71 6.43 -1.25 -2.51
CA ASP A 71 6.56 -0.64 -3.83
C ASP A 71 5.89 -1.51 -4.91
N LEU A 72 6.08 -2.83 -4.87
CA LEU A 72 5.43 -3.76 -5.80
C LEU A 72 3.92 -3.76 -5.64
N ALA A 73 3.43 -3.80 -4.40
CA ALA A 73 2.00 -3.74 -4.13
C ALA A 73 1.37 -2.42 -4.60
N LEU A 74 2.10 -1.31 -4.48
CA LEU A 74 1.66 0.00 -4.92
C LEU A 74 1.60 0.11 -6.45
N ARG A 75 2.60 -0.43 -7.16
CA ARG A 75 2.68 -0.38 -8.63
C ARG A 75 1.70 -1.32 -9.32
N MET A 76 1.26 -2.37 -8.63
CA MET A 76 0.37 -3.39 -9.18
C MET A 76 -0.92 -3.50 -8.36
N PRO A 77 -1.73 -2.43 -8.28
CA PRO A 77 -2.90 -2.40 -7.41
C PRO A 77 -3.94 -3.46 -7.78
N HIS A 78 -3.96 -3.93 -9.04
CA HIS A 78 -4.84 -5.00 -9.52
C HIS A 78 -4.50 -6.39 -8.96
N VAL A 79 -3.31 -6.58 -8.37
CA VAL A 79 -2.90 -7.83 -7.70
C VAL A 79 -3.26 -7.75 -6.21
N HIS A 80 -4.54 -7.54 -5.91
CA HIS A 80 -5.05 -7.28 -4.56
C HIS A 80 -4.70 -8.37 -3.52
N GLN A 81 -4.27 -9.55 -3.98
CA GLN A 81 -3.93 -10.68 -3.11
C GLN A 81 -2.42 -10.89 -2.93
N PHE A 82 -1.59 -9.95 -3.39
CA PHE A 82 -0.12 -10.03 -3.31
C PHE A 82 0.39 -9.95 -1.87
N ILE A 83 -0.21 -9.09 -1.04
CA ILE A 83 0.05 -9.03 0.40
C ILE A 83 -1.05 -9.82 1.13
N PRO A 84 -0.92 -11.15 1.31
CA PRO A 84 -1.89 -11.91 2.08
C PRO A 84 -1.74 -11.61 3.58
N THR A 85 -2.79 -11.89 4.35
CA THR A 85 -2.82 -11.66 5.80
C THR A 85 -1.56 -12.16 6.54
N PRO A 86 -1.03 -13.38 6.29
CA PRO A 86 0.18 -13.82 7.00
C PRO A 86 1.40 -12.95 6.72
N LEU A 87 1.60 -12.47 5.49
CA LEU A 87 2.72 -11.59 5.16
C LEU A 87 2.57 -10.23 5.86
N ALA A 88 1.35 -9.67 5.85
CA ALA A 88 1.05 -8.43 6.54
C ALA A 88 1.30 -8.54 8.05
N THR A 89 0.70 -9.54 8.71
CA THR A 89 0.65 -9.57 10.19
C THR A 89 1.85 -10.23 10.85
N ARG A 90 2.61 -11.08 10.14
CA ARG A 90 3.76 -11.78 10.74
C ARG A 90 5.11 -11.17 10.38
N PHE A 91 5.18 -10.37 9.32
CA PHE A 91 6.43 -9.78 8.85
C PHE A 91 6.31 -8.28 8.62
N LEU A 92 5.51 -7.83 7.64
CA LEU A 92 5.53 -6.43 7.21
C LEU A 92 5.13 -5.46 8.33
N GLY A 93 3.99 -5.70 8.99
CA GLY A 93 3.47 -4.83 10.05
C GLY A 93 4.41 -4.76 11.26
N PRO A 94 4.77 -5.90 11.87
CA PRO A 94 5.68 -5.90 13.03
C PRO A 94 7.04 -5.27 12.74
N GLU A 95 7.63 -5.50 11.57
CA GLU A 95 8.94 -4.90 11.25
C GLU A 95 8.81 -3.41 10.88
N LEU A 96 7.69 -2.98 10.29
CA LEU A 96 7.41 -1.57 10.06
C LEU A 96 7.19 -0.80 11.37
N GLU A 97 6.45 -1.38 12.32
CA GLU A 97 6.25 -0.81 13.66
C GLU A 97 7.61 -0.64 14.38
N LYS A 98 8.46 -1.67 14.35
CA LYS A 98 9.82 -1.58 14.89
C LYS A 98 10.64 -0.50 14.20
N TRP A 99 10.54 -0.39 12.88
CA TRP A 99 11.25 0.64 12.13
C TRP A 99 10.82 2.06 12.58
N LEU A 100 9.53 2.31 12.75
CA LEU A 100 9.03 3.58 13.27
C LEU A 100 9.43 3.83 14.72
N ALA A 101 9.51 2.79 15.56
CA ALA A 101 10.00 2.94 16.94
C ALA A 101 11.49 3.32 16.99
N GLU A 102 12.32 2.74 16.12
CA GLU A 102 13.75 3.01 16.06
C GLU A 102 14.09 4.33 15.35
N VAL A 103 13.35 4.65 14.28
CA VAL A 103 13.57 5.84 13.44
C VAL A 103 12.23 6.51 13.17
N PRO A 104 11.68 7.29 14.12
CA PRO A 104 10.34 7.87 14.01
C PRO A 104 10.14 8.81 12.83
N ALA A 105 11.22 9.39 12.29
CA ALA A 105 11.20 10.31 11.15
C ALA A 105 11.59 9.63 9.82
N SER A 106 11.58 8.29 9.76
CA SER A 106 11.86 7.56 8.53
C SER A 106 10.75 7.79 7.50
N LEU A 107 11.04 8.56 6.45
CA LEU A 107 10.10 8.84 5.36
C LEU A 107 9.50 7.58 4.74
N PRO A 108 10.27 6.54 4.35
CA PRO A 108 9.67 5.32 3.80
C PRO A 108 8.75 4.61 4.80
N ALA A 109 9.12 4.58 6.07
CA ALA A 109 8.32 3.90 7.09
C ALA A 109 6.99 4.64 7.34
N LEU A 110 7.03 5.96 7.46
CA LEU A 110 5.83 6.80 7.59
C LEU A 110 4.93 6.67 6.36
N ARG A 111 5.51 6.63 5.16
CA ARG A 111 4.77 6.42 3.92
C ARG A 111 4.04 5.08 3.94
N TRP A 112 4.72 3.97 4.25
CA TRP A 112 4.09 2.65 4.25
C TRP A 112 3.05 2.45 5.34
N ASP A 113 3.31 3.01 6.52
CA ASP A 113 2.35 3.00 7.63
C ASP A 113 1.07 3.75 7.25
N GLY A 114 1.24 4.91 6.62
CA GLY A 114 0.13 5.70 6.13
C GLY A 114 -0.68 5.04 5.03
N ILE A 115 -0.01 4.44 4.04
CA ILE A 115 -0.66 3.88 2.85
C ILE A 115 -1.30 2.51 3.13
N PHE A 116 -0.61 1.62 3.85
CA PHE A 116 -1.02 0.22 3.98
C PHE A 116 -1.65 -0.12 5.33
N TRP A 117 -1.48 0.72 6.36
CA TRP A 117 -1.99 0.48 7.71
C TRP A 117 -2.98 1.53 8.19
N ASP A 118 -3.50 2.34 7.26
CA ASP A 118 -4.54 3.33 7.54
C ASP A 118 -4.12 4.31 8.64
N ASN A 119 -2.91 4.90 8.55
CA ASN A 119 -2.44 5.91 9.52
C ASN A 119 -2.24 7.33 8.92
N ALA A 120 -3.22 8.21 9.11
CA ALA A 120 -3.22 9.53 8.48
C ALA A 120 -2.20 10.45 9.12
N GLU A 121 -1.93 10.27 10.41
CA GLU A 121 -0.90 11.00 11.11
C GLU A 121 0.49 10.66 10.56
N SER A 122 0.73 9.42 10.15
CA SER A 122 1.98 9.06 9.46
C SER A 122 2.13 9.75 8.11
N LEU A 123 1.04 9.85 7.32
CA LEU A 123 1.06 10.62 6.06
C LEU A 123 1.30 12.12 6.29
N LYS A 124 0.64 12.72 7.29
CA LYS A 124 0.84 14.13 7.67
C LYS A 124 2.29 14.38 8.08
N ARG A 125 2.84 13.54 8.95
CA ARG A 125 4.25 13.62 9.40
C ARG A 125 5.24 13.42 8.26
N ALA A 126 4.94 12.54 7.30
CA ALA A 126 5.77 12.39 6.11
C ALA A 126 5.80 13.69 5.29
N LEU A 127 4.66 14.37 5.10
CA LEU A 127 4.60 15.66 4.39
C LEU A 127 5.20 16.84 5.16
N GLU A 128 5.30 16.76 6.48
CA GLU A 128 6.07 17.74 7.27
C GLU A 128 7.58 17.64 6.99
N ILE A 129 8.07 16.43 6.70
CA ILE A 129 9.48 16.16 6.41
C ILE A 129 9.79 16.38 4.93
N ASP A 130 8.92 15.89 4.04
CA ASP A 130 9.02 16.04 2.59
C ASP A 130 7.71 16.58 2.01
N PRO A 131 7.54 17.92 1.94
CA PRO A 131 6.32 18.54 1.42
C PRO A 131 6.05 18.23 -0.05
N ASP A 132 7.06 17.85 -0.83
CA ASP A 132 6.93 17.63 -2.27
C ASP A 132 6.60 16.17 -2.62
N ASP A 133 6.39 15.30 -1.61
CA ASP A 133 5.97 13.91 -1.82
C ASP A 133 4.52 13.84 -2.33
N ALA A 134 4.39 13.93 -3.66
CA ALA A 134 3.11 13.87 -4.38
C ALA A 134 2.34 12.57 -4.09
N LEU A 135 3.03 11.45 -3.91
CA LEU A 135 2.41 10.17 -3.62
C LEU A 135 1.72 10.20 -2.24
N VAL A 136 2.46 10.57 -1.19
CA VAL A 136 1.91 10.66 0.17
C VAL A 136 0.75 11.65 0.21
N ARG A 137 0.90 12.80 -0.45
CA ARG A 137 -0.16 13.81 -0.55
C ARG A 137 -1.43 13.27 -1.20
N ARG A 138 -1.30 12.53 -2.30
CA ARG A 138 -2.45 11.92 -2.97
C ARG A 138 -3.19 10.96 -2.05
N TYR A 139 -2.46 10.11 -1.33
CA TYR A 139 -3.08 9.19 -0.37
C TYR A 139 -3.76 9.91 0.79
N LEU A 140 -3.15 10.98 1.30
CA LEU A 140 -3.76 11.78 2.36
C LEU A 140 -5.06 12.44 1.91
N ILE A 141 -5.06 13.08 0.73
CA ILE A 141 -6.26 13.71 0.16
C ILE A 141 -7.34 12.67 -0.13
N ASN A 142 -6.95 11.54 -0.74
CA ASN A 142 -7.90 10.48 -1.05
C ASN A 142 -8.59 9.99 0.23
N ARG A 143 -7.83 9.78 1.31
CA ARG A 143 -8.36 9.26 2.55
C ARG A 143 -9.19 10.29 3.33
N GLU A 144 -8.61 11.44 3.63
CA GLU A 144 -9.19 12.44 4.54
C GLU A 144 -10.30 13.24 3.86
N CYS A 145 -10.40 13.21 2.52
CA CYS A 145 -11.37 14.00 1.77
C CYS A 145 -12.17 13.12 0.80
N LEU A 146 -11.55 12.59 -0.25
CA LEU A 146 -12.29 12.00 -1.38
C LEU A 146 -13.09 10.75 -1.00
N SER A 147 -12.52 9.83 -0.22
CA SER A 147 -13.21 8.62 0.24
C SER A 147 -14.45 8.94 1.08
N LEU A 148 -14.37 9.99 1.91
CA LEU A 148 -15.48 10.45 2.73
C LEU A 148 -16.54 11.18 1.89
N LEU A 149 -16.11 11.95 0.88
CA LEU A 149 -17.01 12.58 -0.08
C LEU A 149 -17.74 11.53 -0.92
N ASP A 150 -17.04 10.53 -1.45
CA ASP A 150 -17.62 9.41 -2.20
C ASP A 150 -18.67 8.68 -1.36
N TYR A 151 -18.39 8.47 -0.07
CA TYR A 151 -19.38 7.96 0.87
C TYR A 151 -20.56 8.91 1.03
N GLY A 152 -20.32 10.20 1.29
CA GLY A 152 -21.36 11.22 1.45
C GLY A 152 -22.30 11.32 0.25
N PHE A 153 -21.78 11.16 -0.97
CA PHE A 153 -22.53 11.21 -2.22
C PHE A 153 -23.07 9.85 -2.69
N HIS A 154 -22.88 8.76 -1.95
CA HIS A 154 -23.21 7.40 -2.41
C HIS A 154 -24.65 7.25 -2.93
N HIS A 155 -25.62 7.95 -2.33
CA HIS A 155 -27.04 7.94 -2.73
C HIS A 155 -27.50 9.24 -3.42
N ILE A 156 -26.61 10.06 -3.97
CA ILE A 156 -26.98 11.34 -4.56
C ILE A 156 -27.94 11.18 -5.76
N ALA A 157 -27.78 10.09 -6.52
CA ALA A 157 -28.67 9.73 -7.62
C ALA A 157 -30.09 9.37 -7.14
N GLU A 158 -30.23 8.98 -5.88
CA GLU A 158 -31.51 8.71 -5.20
C GLU A 158 -32.05 9.96 -4.48
N GLY A 159 -31.36 11.11 -4.62
CA GLY A 159 -31.72 12.38 -4.00
C GLY A 159 -31.32 12.51 -2.53
N GLY A 160 -30.42 11.64 -2.03
CA GLY A 160 -29.98 11.62 -0.64
C GLY A 160 -28.48 11.86 -0.46
N LEU A 161 -28.11 12.55 0.61
CA LEU A 161 -26.74 12.63 1.11
C LEU A 161 -26.60 11.76 2.36
N LEU A 162 -25.46 11.09 2.50
CA LEU A 162 -25.11 10.32 3.70
C LEU A 162 -24.36 11.14 4.76
N LEU A 163 -23.92 12.34 4.39
CA LEU A 163 -23.27 13.30 5.29
C LEU A 163 -24.03 14.62 5.29
N GLU A 164 -23.92 15.35 6.39
CA GLU A 164 -24.43 16.72 6.49
C GLU A 164 -23.70 17.64 5.50
N VAL A 165 -24.40 18.62 4.94
CA VAL A 165 -23.83 19.56 3.95
C VAL A 165 -22.61 20.29 4.52
N ALA A 166 -22.66 20.72 5.78
CA ALA A 166 -21.54 21.38 6.45
C ALA A 166 -20.28 20.48 6.51
N VAL A 167 -20.44 19.17 6.72
CA VAL A 167 -19.31 18.22 6.73
C VAL A 167 -18.73 18.09 5.32
N ILE A 168 -19.57 18.06 4.30
CA ILE A 168 -19.11 18.04 2.89
C ILE A 168 -18.33 19.32 2.56
N GLU A 169 -18.83 20.48 2.98
CA GLU A 169 -18.14 21.77 2.80
C GLU A 169 -16.77 21.79 3.50
N ASP A 170 -16.69 21.28 4.74
CA ASP A 170 -15.43 21.17 5.49
C ASP A 170 -14.44 20.23 4.79
N LEU A 171 -14.89 19.08 4.29
CA LEU A 171 -14.05 18.13 3.55
C LEU A 171 -13.53 18.72 2.23
N LEU A 172 -14.36 19.47 1.51
CA LEU A 172 -13.96 20.18 0.29
C LEU A 172 -12.92 21.24 0.60
N ALA A 173 -13.15 22.09 1.60
CA ALA A 173 -12.21 23.11 2.02
C ALA A 173 -10.87 22.51 2.47
N GLN A 174 -10.89 21.39 3.20
CA GLN A 174 -9.69 20.69 3.61
C GLN A 174 -8.92 20.12 2.40
N GLY A 175 -9.62 19.55 1.42
CA GLY A 175 -9.03 19.06 0.17
C GLY A 175 -8.36 20.19 -0.62
N GLU A 176 -9.00 21.35 -0.74
CA GLU A 176 -8.44 22.53 -1.39
C GLU A 176 -7.14 23.00 -0.73
N ILE A 177 -7.07 22.99 0.61
CA ILE A 177 -5.84 23.34 1.34
C ILE A 177 -4.69 22.38 1.01
N TRP A 178 -4.97 21.08 0.93
CA TRP A 178 -3.95 20.08 0.60
C TRP A 178 -3.49 20.18 -0.85
N LEU A 179 -4.41 20.49 -1.78
CA LEU A 179 -4.10 20.71 -3.19
C LEU A 179 -3.30 21.99 -3.43
N ALA A 180 -3.64 23.08 -2.75
CA ALA A 180 -2.90 24.34 -2.87
C ALA A 180 -1.44 24.25 -2.42
N ARG A 181 -1.09 23.20 -1.67
CA ARG A 181 0.28 22.91 -1.21
C ARG A 181 0.96 21.81 -2.03
N ALA A 182 0.32 21.32 -3.08
CA ALA A 182 0.88 20.28 -3.94
C ALA A 182 1.99 20.83 -4.85
N PRO A 183 2.96 19.99 -5.25
CA PRO A 183 3.94 20.37 -6.26
C PRO A 183 3.28 20.62 -7.61
N ASP A 184 3.95 21.39 -8.48
CA ASP A 184 3.40 21.84 -9.78
C ASP A 184 3.02 20.68 -10.73
N ASP A 185 3.63 19.50 -10.57
CA ASP A 185 3.39 18.30 -11.37
C ASP A 185 2.40 17.32 -10.73
N PHE A 186 1.75 17.71 -9.63
CA PHE A 186 0.81 16.84 -8.92
C PHE A 186 -0.41 16.46 -9.78
N CYS A 187 -0.67 15.15 -9.88
CA CYS A 187 -1.84 14.61 -10.57
C CYS A 187 -2.47 13.44 -9.79
N PHE A 188 -3.80 13.30 -9.91
CA PHE A 188 -4.56 12.12 -9.54
C PHE A 188 -4.65 11.17 -10.75
N ASP A 189 -3.52 10.62 -11.19
CA ASP A 189 -3.53 9.50 -12.13
C ASP A 189 -4.05 8.21 -11.47
#